data_AF-A0A1W9GVF9-F1
#
_entry.id   AF-A0A1W9GVF9-F1
#
_cell.length_a   1.000
_cell.length_b   1.000
_cell.length_c   1.000
_cell.angle_alpha   90.00
_cell.angle_beta   90.00
_cell.angle_gamma   90.00
#
_symmetry.space_group_name_H-M   'P 1'
#
loop_
_entity.id
_entity.type
_entity.pdbx_description
1 polymer ?
#
loop_
_entity_poly.entity_id
_entity_poly.type
_entity_poly.pdbx_seq_one_letter_code
_entity_poly.pdbx_strand_id
1 'polypeptide(L)'
;MKKAGLNQTQIADEVGVDKPTVSRESGRNKGRRGWHPKQAQELRDERRKKCVNAQRFSLPEWAEIKRLIRLNHESRTRILPACAGMRVENQP
;
A
#
# COMPACT_ATOMS: atom_id res chain seq x y z
N MET A 1 1.20 -20.07 -8.76
CA MET A 1 2.12 -19.78 -7.64
C MET A 1 2.47 -21.03 -6.83
N LYS A 2 1.57 -21.67 -6.08
CA LYS A 2 1.92 -22.84 -5.23
C LYS A 2 2.51 -24.07 -5.95
N LYS A 3 2.33 -24.20 -7.27
CA LYS A 3 2.90 -25.32 -8.05
C LYS A 3 4.43 -25.28 -8.18
N ALA A 4 5.05 -24.11 -7.97
CA ALA A 4 6.50 -23.97 -8.06
C ALA A 4 7.24 -24.39 -6.77
N GLY A 5 6.53 -24.86 -5.73
CA GLY A 5 7.13 -25.21 -4.43
C GLY A 5 7.59 -24.01 -3.59
N LEU A 6 7.61 -22.81 -4.17
CA LEU A 6 8.01 -21.58 -3.50
C LEU A 6 6.96 -21.11 -2.50
N ASN A 7 7.44 -20.70 -1.31
CA ASN A 7 6.61 -20.03 -0.32
C ASN A 7 6.43 -18.53 -0.67
N GLN A 8 5.50 -17.86 0.01
CA GLN A 8 5.17 -16.46 -0.31
C GLN A 8 6.32 -15.48 -0.07
N THR A 9 7.21 -15.76 0.89
CA THR A 9 8.38 -14.93 1.18
C THR A 9 9.40 -15.03 0.05
N GLN A 10 9.70 -16.24 -0.42
CA GLN A 10 10.61 -16.46 -1.54
C GLN A 10 10.13 -15.78 -2.83
N ILE A 11 8.83 -15.85 -3.10
CA ILE A 11 8.22 -15.15 -4.24
C ILE A 11 8.35 -13.62 -4.07
N ALA A 12 8.18 -13.12 -2.84
CA ALA A 12 8.35 -11.71 -2.54
C ALA A 12 9.78 -11.23 -2.79
N ASP A 13 10.77 -12.01 -2.31
CA ASP A 13 12.19 -11.73 -2.49
C ASP A 13 12.59 -11.75 -3.98
N GLU A 14 12.11 -12.74 -4.74
CA GLU A 14 12.38 -12.88 -6.18
C GLU A 14 11.79 -11.72 -7.00
N VAL A 15 10.59 -11.25 -6.65
CA VAL A 15 9.89 -10.16 -7.34
C VAL A 15 10.30 -8.78 -6.81
N GLY A 16 10.95 -8.70 -5.65
CA GLY A 16 11.32 -7.45 -4.99
C GLY A 16 10.14 -6.70 -4.36
N VAL A 17 9.17 -7.42 -3.80
CA VAL A 17 7.99 -6.85 -3.13
C VAL A 17 7.80 -7.43 -1.74
N ASP A 18 7.09 -6.73 -0.86
CA ASP A 18 6.80 -7.25 0.48
C ASP A 18 5.92 -8.51 0.44
N LYS A 19 6.18 -9.48 1.33
CA LYS A 19 5.32 -10.66 1.56
C LYS A 19 3.81 -10.35 1.62
N PRO A 20 3.31 -9.35 2.37
CA PRO A 20 1.88 -9.00 2.38
C PRO A 20 1.34 -8.63 0.99
N THR A 21 2.16 -8.06 0.11
CA THR A 21 1.77 -7.74 -1.27
C THR A 21 1.46 -9.02 -2.04
N VAL A 22 2.35 -10.02 -1.98
CA VAL A 22 2.13 -11.35 -2.60
C VAL A 22 0.89 -12.04 -2.02
N SER A 23 0.71 -12.00 -0.69
CA SER A 23 -0.45 -12.62 -0.04
C SER A 23 -1.77 -11.99 -0.48
N ARG A 24 -1.84 -10.65 -0.50
CA ARG A 24 -3.04 -9.91 -0.93
C ARG A 24 -3.35 -10.19 -2.40
N GLU A 25 -2.33 -10.15 -3.25
CA GLU A 25 -2.50 -10.39 -4.68
C GLU A 25 -2.93 -11.83 -4.97
N SER A 26 -2.33 -12.79 -4.27
CA SER A 26 -2.74 -14.20 -4.35
C SER A 26 -4.20 -14.39 -3.93
N GLY A 27 -4.67 -13.71 -2.89
CA GLY A 27 -6.06 -13.76 -2.46
C GLY A 27 -7.03 -13.18 -3.50
N ARG A 28 -6.70 -12.03 -4.10
CA ARG A 28 -7.53 -11.36 -5.11
C ARG A 28 -7.59 -12.12 -6.44
N ASN A 29 -6.55 -12.86 -6.77
CA ASN A 29 -6.39 -13.53 -8.06
C ASN A 29 -6.63 -15.04 -8.01
N LYS A 30 -7.02 -15.57 -6.84
CA LYS A 30 -7.34 -16.98 -6.67
C LYS A 30 -8.75 -17.26 -7.18
N GLY A 31 -8.87 -18.17 -8.15
CA GLY A 31 -10.14 -18.73 -8.58
C GLY A 31 -10.61 -19.87 -7.65
N ARG A 32 -11.79 -20.44 -7.95
CA ARG A 32 -12.45 -21.45 -7.09
C ARG A 32 -11.62 -22.73 -6.86
N ARG A 33 -10.73 -23.07 -7.80
CA ARG A 33 -9.86 -24.27 -7.73
C ARG A 33 -8.38 -23.93 -7.47
N GLY A 34 -8.08 -22.69 -7.06
CA GLY A 34 -6.72 -22.23 -6.84
C GLY A 34 -6.30 -21.15 -7.85
N TRP A 35 -5.00 -21.01 -8.05
CA TRP A 35 -4.44 -19.96 -8.89
C TRP A 35 -4.24 -20.46 -10.33
N HIS A 36 -4.85 -19.77 -11.29
CA HIS A 36 -4.67 -19.99 -12.73
C HIS A 36 -4.43 -18.64 -13.41
N PRO A 37 -3.38 -18.48 -14.24
CA PRO A 37 -3.02 -17.19 -14.85
C PRO A 37 -4.18 -16.52 -15.61
N LYS A 38 -4.93 -17.30 -16.41
CA LYS A 38 -6.08 -16.80 -17.17
C LYS A 38 -7.18 -16.24 -16.26
N GLN A 39 -7.53 -16.97 -15.20
CA GLN A 39 -8.54 -16.52 -14.23
C GLN A 39 -8.08 -15.29 -13.45
N ALA A 40 -6.81 -15.23 -13.08
CA ALA A 40 -6.23 -14.07 -12.41
C ALA A 40 -6.38 -12.80 -13.27
N GLN A 41 -6.10 -12.92 -14.57
CA GLN A 41 -6.26 -11.83 -15.53
C GLN A 41 -7.73 -11.42 -15.68
N GLU A 42 -8.62 -12.39 -15.88
CA GLU A 42 -10.08 -12.14 -15.99
C GLU A 42 -10.63 -11.42 -14.74
N LEU A 43 -10.28 -11.89 -13.54
CA LEU A 43 -10.68 -11.26 -12.27
C LEU A 43 -10.16 -9.83 -12.15
N ARG A 44 -8.93 -9.57 -12.60
CA ARG A 44 -8.35 -8.23 -12.63
C ARG A 44 -9.10 -7.32 -13.60
N ASP A 45 -9.44 -7.83 -14.78
CA ASP A 45 -10.16 -7.07 -15.81
C ASP A 45 -11.60 -6.81 -15.41
N GLU A 46 -12.28 -7.74 -14.76
CA GLU A 46 -13.60 -7.54 -14.17
C GLU A 46 -13.60 -6.44 -13.12
N ARG A 47 -12.62 -6.44 -12.19
CA ARG A 47 -12.48 -5.36 -11.21
C ARG A 47 -12.25 -4.01 -11.88
N ARG A 48 -11.41 -3.98 -12.93
CA ARG A 48 -11.16 -2.76 -13.70
C ARG A 48 -12.44 -2.25 -14.36
N LYS A 49 -13.23 -3.13 -14.99
CA LYS A 49 -14.53 -2.80 -15.60
C LYS A 49 -15.51 -2.21 -14.58
N LYS A 50 -15.57 -2.78 -13.38
CA LYS A 50 -16.43 -2.27 -12.29
C LYS A 50 -16.02 -0.87 -11.80
N CYS A 51 -14.76 -0.48 -11.98
CA CYS A 51 -14.24 0.82 -11.57
C CYS A 51 -14.14 1.85 -12.71
N VAL A 52 -14.68 1.58 -13.90
CA VAL A 52 -14.59 2.52 -15.05
C VAL A 52 -15.24 3.86 -14.74
N ASN A 53 -16.36 3.83 -14.02
CA ASN A 53 -17.12 5.03 -13.64
C ASN A 53 -16.72 5.56 -12.25
N ALA A 54 -15.63 5.05 -11.66
CA ALA A 54 -15.19 5.54 -10.36
C ALA A 54 -14.78 7.02 -10.46
N GLN A 55 -15.33 7.85 -9.58
CA GLN A 55 -14.99 9.26 -9.51
C GLN A 55 -13.48 9.43 -9.32
N ARG A 56 -12.87 10.26 -10.16
CA ARG A 56 -11.48 10.67 -10.03
C ARG A 56 -11.46 12.09 -9.50
N PHE A 57 -10.54 12.39 -8.60
CA PHE A 57 -10.27 13.76 -8.23
C PHE A 57 -9.82 14.56 -9.46
N SER A 58 -10.50 15.66 -9.69
CA SER A 58 -10.14 16.72 -10.62
C SER A 58 -8.85 17.41 -10.17
N LEU A 59 -8.22 18.14 -11.10
CA LEU A 59 -7.02 18.92 -10.81
C LEU A 59 -7.17 19.90 -9.63
N PRO A 60 -8.26 20.69 -9.51
CA PRO A 60 -8.42 21.57 -8.35
C PRO A 60 -8.58 20.81 -7.03
N GLU A 61 -9.28 19.67 -7.02
CA GLU A 61 -9.38 18.81 -5.83
C GLU A 61 -8.00 18.30 -5.41
N TRP A 62 -7.15 17.88 -6.37
CA TRP A 62 -5.77 17.48 -6.07
C TRP A 62 -4.93 18.63 -5.51
N ALA A 63 -5.10 19.84 -6.03
CA ALA A 63 -4.40 21.02 -5.52
C ALA A 63 -4.79 21.30 -4.05
N GLU A 64 -6.08 21.19 -3.73
CA GLU A 64 -6.57 21.41 -2.37
C GLU A 64 -6.10 20.30 -1.42
N ILE A 65 -6.15 19.03 -1.82
CA ILE A 65 -5.61 17.91 -1.03
C ILE A 65 -4.13 18.15 -0.69
N LYS A 66 -3.31 18.57 -1.68
CA LYS A 66 -1.89 18.88 -1.44
C LYS A 66 -1.71 20.04 -0.46
N ARG A 67 -2.51 21.09 -0.57
CA ARG A 67 -2.49 22.24 0.36
C ARG A 67 -2.81 21.78 1.79
N LEU A 68 -3.85 20.97 1.97
CA LEU A 68 -4.27 20.45 3.27
C LEU A 68 -3.23 19.52 3.90
N ILE A 69 -2.64 18.61 3.11
CA ILE A 69 -1.56 17.74 3.59
C ILE A 69 -0.40 18.59 4.11
N ARG A 70 0.05 19.59 3.34
CA ARG A 70 1.12 20.51 3.74
C ARG A 70 0.78 21.24 5.04
N LEU A 71 -0.42 21.81 5.14
CA LEU A 71 -0.88 22.51 6.35
C LEU A 71 -0.88 21.57 7.58
N ASN A 72 -1.35 20.33 7.42
CA ASN A 72 -1.38 19.35 8.50
C ASN A 72 0.04 18.99 8.97
N HIS A 73 0.99 18.83 8.06
CA HIS A 73 2.38 18.62 8.45
C HIS A 73 2.93 19.83 9.22
N GLU A 74 2.63 21.05 8.79
CA GLU A 74 3.07 22.30 9.44
C GLU A 74 2.38 22.59 10.79
N SER A 75 1.14 22.13 10.99
CA SER A 75 0.44 22.24 12.29
C SER A 75 0.88 21.14 13.25
N ARG A 76 1.16 19.93 12.75
CA ARG A 76 1.70 18.83 13.56
C ARG A 76 3.14 19.10 14.03
N THR A 77 3.95 19.79 13.22
CA THR A 77 5.28 20.28 13.66
C THR A 77 5.20 21.46 14.63
N ARG A 78 4.13 22.27 14.57
CA ARG A 78 3.86 23.35 15.54
C ARG A 78 3.36 22.86 16.91
N ILE A 79 2.71 21.69 16.97
CA ILE A 79 2.16 21.10 18.21
C ILE A 79 3.17 20.17 18.92
N LEU A 80 4.32 19.85 18.32
CA LEU A 80 5.44 19.26 19.06
C LEU A 80 5.98 20.33 20.02
N PRO A 81 5.71 20.22 21.33
CA PRO A 81 6.13 21.24 22.27
C PRO A 81 7.66 21.18 22.38
N ALA A 82 8.29 22.35 22.38
CA ALA A 82 9.27 22.86 23.34
C ALA A 82 9.89 21.90 24.41
N CYS A 83 10.14 20.62 24.10
CA CYS A 83 10.72 19.61 24.97
C CYS A 83 11.98 19.02 24.32
N ALA A 84 12.80 19.86 23.70
CA ALA A 84 14.20 19.53 23.43
C ALA A 84 15.05 20.14 24.56
N GLY A 85 15.02 19.50 25.73
CA GLY A 85 15.66 20.06 26.92
C GLY A 85 15.63 19.15 28.15
N MET A 86 15.93 17.85 28.01
CA MET A 86 16.38 17.05 29.14
C MET A 86 17.65 16.31 28.75
N ARG A 87 18.76 16.80 29.31
CA ARG A 87 20.08 16.18 29.35
C ARG A 87 19.94 14.83 30.05
N VAL A 88 20.18 13.73 29.34
CA VAL A 88 20.40 12.44 29.99
C VAL A 88 21.82 12.49 30.52
N GLU A 89 21.95 12.74 31.83
CA GLU A 89 23.20 12.51 32.54
C GLU A 89 23.44 11.00 32.55
N ASN A 90 24.44 10.56 31.81
CA ASN A 90 25.05 9.26 32.02
C ASN A 90 25.91 9.39 33.28
N GLN A 91 25.57 8.61 34.30
CA GLN A 91 26.45 8.31 35.44
C GLN A 91 26.87 6.82 35.35
N PRO A 92 28.05 6.49 35.90
CA PRO A 92 29.02 5.56 35.30
C PRO A 92 28.65 4.07 35.35
#